data_AF-A0AAD8M168-F1
#
_entry.id   AF-A0AAD8M168-F1
#
_cell.length_a   1.000
_cell.length_b   1.000
_cell.length_c   1.000
_cell.angle_alpha   90.00
_cell.angle_beta   90.00
_cell.angle_gamma   90.00
#
_symmetry.space_group_name_H-M   'P 1'
#
loop_
_entity.id
_entity.type
_entity.pdbx_description
1 polymer ?
#
loop_
_entity_poly.entity_id
_entity_poly.type
_entity_poly.pdbx_seq_one_letter_code
_entity_poly.pdbx_strand_id
1 'polypeptide(L)'
;MRKLPDSRCLKLVNKFIEPTIILDPRVDAAIMEEEIFGPFLPIITLDDIHESIEFINSREKPLTIYAFTKDENPTLYFEKQFSAPKYTYITLRAGFCTCYLMLNILSLIDQQGHEN
;
A
#
# COMPACT_ATOMS: atom_id res chain seq x y z
N MET A 1 -30.47 -4.80 3.34
CA MET A 1 -30.08 -3.37 3.38
C MET A 1 -29.61 -3.03 4.79
N ARG A 2 -28.30 -3.02 5.04
CA ARG A 2 -27.74 -2.51 6.30
C ARG A 2 -27.77 -0.97 6.20
N LYS A 3 -28.53 -0.32 7.09
CA LYS A 3 -28.56 1.15 7.16
C LYS A 3 -27.16 1.64 7.56
N LEU A 4 -26.60 2.54 6.76
CA LEU A 4 -25.38 3.28 7.13
C LEU A 4 -25.69 4.15 8.36
N PRO A 5 -24.82 4.20 9.39
CA PRO A 5 -25.05 5.03 10.55
C PRO A 5 -24.83 6.51 10.22
N ASP A 6 -25.60 7.34 10.92
CA ASP A 6 -25.73 8.79 10.80
C ASP A 6 -24.39 9.53 10.95
N SER A 7 -24.23 10.65 10.22
CA SER A 7 -22.99 11.39 9.94
C SER A 7 -22.38 12.15 11.12
N ARG A 8 -22.57 11.67 12.36
CA ARG A 8 -22.15 12.36 13.59
C ARG A 8 -21.25 11.45 14.41
N CYS A 9 -19.96 11.51 14.09
CA CYS A 9 -18.83 11.01 14.87
C CYS A 9 -18.89 9.53 15.31
N LEU A 10 -18.07 8.69 14.68
CA LEU A 10 -17.67 7.38 15.19
C LEU A 10 -17.04 7.55 16.59
N LYS A 11 -17.86 7.48 17.64
CA LYS A 11 -17.38 7.26 19.01
C LYS A 11 -16.92 5.81 19.09
N LEU A 12 -15.68 5.57 18.73
CA LEU A 12 -15.02 4.27 18.86
C LEU A 12 -14.77 4.01 20.34
N VAL A 13 -15.72 3.33 20.99
CA VAL A 13 -15.44 2.59 22.22
C VAL A 13 -14.32 1.61 21.84
N ASN A 14 -13.08 1.85 22.31
CA ASN A 14 -11.80 1.18 21.97
C ASN A 14 -10.86 1.74 20.88
N LYS A 15 -11.10 2.91 20.25
CA LYS A 15 -10.22 3.45 19.17
C LYS A 15 -9.90 2.44 18.04
N PHE A 16 -10.71 1.39 17.89
CA PHE A 16 -10.50 0.36 16.89
C PHE A 16 -11.11 0.80 15.55
N ILE A 17 -10.31 0.76 14.50
CA ILE A 17 -10.74 1.02 13.12
C ILE A 17 -10.49 -0.26 12.33
N GLU A 18 -11.49 -0.71 11.57
CA GLU A 18 -11.36 -1.92 10.74
C GLU A 18 -10.41 -1.67 9.54
N PRO A 19 -9.56 -2.65 9.17
CA PRO A 19 -8.75 -2.57 7.97
C PRO A 19 -9.60 -2.31 6.72
N THR A 20 -9.32 -1.20 6.05
CA THR A 20 -10.12 -0.69 4.94
C THR A 20 -9.28 -0.62 3.69
N ILE A 21 -9.67 -1.36 2.66
CA ILE A 21 -9.05 -1.30 1.33
C ILE A 21 -9.82 -0.30 0.48
N ILE A 22 -9.11 0.62 -0.16
CA ILE A 22 -9.69 1.62 -1.05
C ILE A 22 -9.12 1.36 -2.45
N LEU A 23 -10.00 1.00 -3.37
CA LEU A 23 -9.63 0.67 -4.75
C LEU A 23 -9.72 1.92 -5.61
N ASP A 24 -8.66 2.17 -6.38
CA ASP A 24 -8.51 3.24 -7.35
C ASP A 24 -9.02 4.61 -6.85
N PRO A 25 -8.52 5.10 -5.70
CA PRO A 25 -8.86 6.44 -5.23
C PRO A 25 -8.40 7.48 -6.25
N ARG A 26 -9.12 8.61 -6.29
CA ARG A 26 -8.66 9.75 -7.10
C ARG A 26 -7.28 10.21 -6.61
N VAL A 27 -6.44 10.60 -7.57
CA VAL A 27 -5.07 11.04 -7.31
C VAL A 27 -5.01 12.29 -6.41
N ASP A 28 -6.04 13.14 -6.49
CA ASP A 28 -6.23 14.37 -5.70
C ASP A 28 -7.02 14.14 -4.39
N ALA A 29 -7.25 12.88 -4.00
CA ALA A 29 -7.90 12.58 -2.73
C ALA A 29 -6.93 12.82 -1.58
N ALA A 30 -7.41 13.39 -0.46
CA ALA A 30 -6.59 13.63 0.73
C ALA A 30 -5.83 12.39 1.23
N ILE A 31 -6.40 11.20 1.05
CA ILE A 31 -5.77 9.93 1.42
C ILE A 31 -4.52 9.58 0.57
N MET A 32 -4.36 10.21 -0.59
CA MET A 32 -3.23 10.01 -1.50
C MET A 32 -2.15 11.08 -1.35
N GLU A 33 -2.44 12.17 -0.63
CA GLU A 33 -1.54 13.32 -0.46
C GLU A 33 -0.73 13.22 0.84
N GLU A 34 -1.35 12.78 1.93
CA GLU A 34 -0.73 12.69 3.26
C GLU A 34 -0.35 11.24 3.61
N GLU A 35 0.65 11.08 4.47
CA GLU A 35 1.03 9.78 5.02
C GLU A 35 -0.10 9.20 5.88
N ILE A 36 -0.54 8.00 5.53
CA ILE A 36 -1.68 7.33 6.17
C ILE A 36 -1.17 6.59 7.41
N PHE A 37 -1.36 7.18 8.59
CA PHE A 37 -1.08 6.54 9.90
C PHE A 37 -2.29 5.76 10.45
N GLY A 38 -2.99 5.03 9.58
CA GLY A 38 -4.20 4.29 9.94
C GLY A 38 -4.37 3.01 9.11
N PRO A 39 -5.35 2.16 9.42
CA PRO A 39 -5.51 0.87 8.76
C PRO A 39 -6.22 1.02 7.40
N PHE A 40 -5.82 2.01 6.60
CA PHE A 40 -6.30 2.24 5.25
C PHE A 40 -5.23 1.84 4.26
N LEU A 41 -5.60 1.04 3.26
CA LEU A 41 -4.71 0.62 2.18
C LEU A 41 -5.29 1.03 0.83
N PRO A 42 -4.85 2.17 0.28
CA PRO A 42 -5.11 2.53 -1.11
C PRO A 42 -4.42 1.53 -2.05
N ILE A 43 -5.18 1.06 -3.04
CA ILE A 43 -4.65 0.26 -4.15
C ILE A 43 -4.95 1.04 -5.42
N ILE A 44 -3.90 1.32 -6.20
CA ILE A 44 -4.02 1.92 -7.51
C ILE A 44 -3.57 0.89 -8.54
N THR A 45 -4.43 0.66 -9.52
CA THR A 45 -4.11 -0.15 -10.68
C THR A 45 -3.47 0.73 -11.74
N LEU A 46 -2.35 0.27 -12.28
CA LEU A 46 -1.61 0.92 -13.36
C LEU A 46 -1.35 -0.14 -14.43
N ASP A 47 -1.42 0.26 -15.69
CA ASP A 47 -1.29 -0.68 -16.81
C ASP A 47 0.18 -0.98 -17.13
N ASP A 48 1.08 -0.04 -16.84
CA ASP A 48 2.51 -0.14 -17.12
C ASP A 48 3.36 0.20 -15.88
N ILE A 49 4.50 -0.48 -15.78
CA ILE A 49 5.54 -0.15 -14.80
C ILE A 49 6.05 1.28 -15.02
N HIS A 50 6.14 1.76 -16.27
CA HIS A 50 6.57 3.13 -16.54
C HIS A 50 5.65 4.19 -15.90
N GLU A 51 4.34 3.96 -15.94
CA GLU A 51 3.37 4.83 -15.28
C GLU A 51 3.57 4.83 -13.76
N SER A 52 3.83 3.65 -13.17
CA SER A 52 4.10 3.52 -11.73
C SER A 52 5.35 4.27 -11.27
N ILE A 53 6.35 4.31 -12.13
CA ILE A 53 7.59 5.05 -11.89
C ILE A 53 7.34 6.54 -11.87
N GLU A 54 6.66 7.06 -12.89
CA GLU A 54 6.33 8.48 -12.97
C GLU A 54 5.44 8.90 -11.79
N PHE A 55 4.47 8.05 -11.46
CA PHE A 55 3.58 8.25 -10.34
C PHE A 55 4.31 8.37 -9.00
N ILE A 56 5.20 7.42 -8.69
CA ILE A 56 5.98 7.44 -7.43
C ILE A 56 6.98 8.61 -7.42
N ASN A 57 7.66 8.87 -8.54
CA ASN A 57 8.67 9.94 -8.62
C ASN A 57 8.07 11.35 -8.63
N SER A 58 6.80 11.51 -8.98
CA SER A 58 6.08 12.80 -8.92
C SER A 58 5.80 13.27 -7.48
N ARG A 59 6.02 12.40 -6.49
CA ARG A 59 5.71 12.62 -5.08
C ARG A 59 6.97 12.64 -4.23
N GLU A 60 6.80 12.90 -2.94
CA GLU A 60 7.89 12.81 -1.99
C GLU A 60 8.48 11.39 -1.97
N LYS A 61 9.80 11.31 -1.78
CA LYS A 61 10.53 10.04 -1.83
C LYS A 61 10.05 9.12 -0.72
N PRO A 62 9.60 7.89 -1.03
CA PRO A 62 9.18 6.94 -0.02
C PRO A 62 10.37 6.44 0.80
N LEU A 63 10.15 6.17 2.08
CA LEU A 63 11.16 5.61 2.98
C LEU A 63 11.54 4.18 2.60
N THR A 64 10.58 3.38 2.16
CA THR A 64 10.78 1.98 1.76
C THR A 64 9.87 1.64 0.59
N ILE A 65 10.40 0.89 -0.38
CA ILE A 65 9.64 0.31 -1.49
C ILE A 65 9.58 -1.21 -1.33
N TYR A 66 8.37 -1.76 -1.43
CA TYR A 66 8.11 -3.20 -1.44
C TYR A 66 7.73 -3.63 -2.86
N ALA A 67 8.57 -4.44 -3.49
CA ALA A 67 8.34 -4.95 -4.84
C ALA A 67 7.98 -6.43 -4.79
N PHE A 68 6.76 -6.75 -5.23
CA PHE A 68 6.28 -8.12 -5.38
C PHE A 68 6.35 -8.52 -6.84
N THR A 69 7.20 -9.48 -7.18
CA THR A 69 7.42 -9.89 -8.57
C THR A 69 7.59 -11.40 -8.69
N LYS A 70 7.33 -11.96 -9.88
CA LYS A 70 7.70 -13.33 -10.21
C LYS A 70 9.10 -13.44 -10.80
N ASP A 71 9.70 -12.30 -11.15
CA ASP A 71 11.07 -12.24 -11.67
C ASP A 71 12.06 -12.61 -10.56
N GLU A 72 13.11 -13.33 -10.95
CA GLU A 72 14.18 -13.78 -10.06
C GLU A 72 15.22 -12.67 -9.82
N ASN A 73 15.30 -11.64 -10.68
CA ASN A 73 16.29 -10.56 -10.57
C ASN A 73 15.70 -9.13 -10.73
N PRO A 74 14.71 -8.71 -9.93
CA PRO A 74 14.13 -7.36 -10.04
C PRO A 74 15.09 -6.22 -9.65
N THR A 75 16.07 -6.50 -8.81
CA THR A 75 16.85 -5.51 -8.05
C THR A 75 17.44 -4.39 -8.91
N LEU A 76 18.08 -4.75 -10.02
CA LEU A 76 18.77 -3.81 -10.90
C LEU A 76 17.84 -2.83 -11.63
N TYR A 77 16.58 -3.23 -11.88
CA TYR A 77 15.62 -2.38 -12.58
C TYR A 77 14.99 -1.37 -11.61
N PHE A 78 14.55 -1.84 -10.44
CA PHE A 78 13.86 -0.98 -9.46
C PHE A 78 14.82 0.03 -8.80
N GLU A 79 16.04 -0.37 -8.44
CA GLU A 79 17.02 0.55 -7.81
C GLU A 79 17.50 1.67 -8.74
N LYS A 80 17.45 1.46 -10.06
CA LYS A 80 17.81 2.49 -11.03
C LYS A 80 16.72 3.53 -11.24
N GLN A 81 15.47 3.12 -11.04
CA GLN A 81 14.31 3.86 -11.52
C GLN A 81 13.51 4.53 -10.41
N PHE A 82 13.59 3.97 -9.21
CA PHE A 82 13.04 4.56 -7.99
C PHE A 82 14.16 5.14 -7.13
N SER A 83 13.84 6.15 -6.32
CA SER A 83 14.75 6.73 -5.33
C SER A 83 14.21 6.53 -3.92
N ALA A 84 14.59 5.42 -3.29
CA ALA A 84 14.26 5.11 -1.90
C ALA A 84 15.52 4.68 -1.10
N PRO A 85 15.59 4.99 0.21
CA PRO A 85 16.67 4.50 1.08
C PRO A 85 16.72 2.98 1.22
N LYS A 86 15.56 2.31 1.15
CA LYS A 86 15.43 0.86 1.38
C LYS A 86 14.50 0.21 0.37
N TYR A 87 14.93 -0.95 -0.13
CA TYR A 87 14.15 -1.80 -1.04
C TYR A 87 13.97 -3.17 -0.42
N THR A 88 12.76 -3.71 -0.52
CA THR A 88 12.44 -5.08 -0.09
C THR A 88 11.75 -5.80 -1.24
N TYR A 89 12.36 -6.90 -1.69
CA TYR A 89 11.87 -7.71 -2.81
C TYR A 89 11.24 -8.99 -2.28
N ILE A 90 10.06 -9.31 -2.78
CA ILE A 90 9.33 -10.52 -2.41
C ILE A 90 9.01 -11.28 -3.70
N THR A 91 9.73 -12.38 -3.93
CA THR A 91 9.53 -13.24 -5.10
C THR A 91 8.32 -14.14 -4.92
N LEU A 92 7.34 -14.01 -5.82
CA LEU A 92 6.13 -14.81 -5.87
C LEU A 92 6.40 -16.12 -6.61
N ARG A 93 6.69 -17.19 -5.87
CA ARG A 93 6.78 -18.52 -6.47
C ARG A 93 5.40 -19.06 -6.84
N ALA A 94 5.33 -19.73 -7.99
CA ALA A 94 4.12 -20.40 -8.45
C ALA A 94 3.62 -21.39 -7.37
N GLY A 95 2.41 -21.16 -6.86
CA GLY A 95 1.83 -21.88 -5.71
C GLY A 95 1.35 -20.97 -4.59
N PHE A 96 1.87 -19.74 -4.51
CA PHE A 96 1.28 -18.71 -3.66
C PHE A 96 0.06 -18.12 -4.35
N CYS A 97 -1.12 -18.42 -3.81
CA CYS A 97 -2.37 -17.76 -4.19
C CYS A 97 -2.19 -16.24 -3.98
N THR A 98 -2.47 -15.42 -4.98
CA THR A 98 -2.38 -13.95 -4.88
C THR A 98 -3.21 -13.40 -3.72
N CYS A 99 -4.27 -14.11 -3.31
CA CYS A 99 -5.05 -13.83 -2.11
C CYS A 99 -4.24 -13.94 -0.80
N TYR A 100 -3.27 -14.86 -0.73
CA TYR A 100 -2.43 -15.09 0.45
C TYR A 100 -1.38 -13.99 0.63
N LEU A 101 -0.92 -13.40 -0.48
CA LEU A 101 0.06 -12.32 -0.46
C LEU A 101 -0.54 -11.03 0.11
N MET A 102 -1.76 -10.68 -0.31
CA MET A 102 -2.47 -9.50 0.16
C MET A 102 -2.77 -9.57 1.67
N LEU A 103 -3.07 -10.77 2.19
CA LEU A 103 -3.23 -11.01 3.63
C LEU A 103 -1.92 -10.82 4.42
N ASN A 104 -0.77 -11.21 3.86
CA ASN A 104 0.53 -11.03 4.53
C ASN A 104 1.00 -9.57 4.50
N ILE A 105 0.72 -8.81 3.43
CA ILE A 105 1.05 -7.37 3.34
C ILE A 105 0.32 -6.59 4.43
N LEU A 106 -0.98 -6.86 4.62
CA LEU A 106 -1.76 -6.22 5.69
C LEU A 106 -1.21 -6.55 7.08
N SER A 107 -0.74 -7.78 7.31
CA SER A 107 -0.10 -8.17 8.57
C SER A 107 1.26 -7.50 8.79
N LEU A 108 2.02 -7.20 7.73
CA LEU A 108 3.31 -6.52 7.80
C LEU A 108 3.17 -5.02 8.07
N ILE A 109 2.15 -4.38 7.49
CA ILE A 109 1.86 -2.95 7.71
C ILE A 109 1.39 -2.71 9.16
N ASP A 110 0.59 -3.63 9.73
CA ASP A 110 0.16 -3.56 11.14
C ASP A 110 1.33 -3.62 12.13
N GLN A 111 2.40 -4.36 11.80
CA GLN A 111 3.60 -4.45 12.64
C GLN A 111 4.52 -3.22 12.59
N GLN A 112 4.49 -2.44 11.51
CA GLN A 112 5.27 -1.20 11.40
C GLN A 112 4.56 -0.01 12.08
N GLY A 113 3.25 -0.12 12.36
CA GLY A 113 2.48 0.92 13.06
C GLY A 113 2.64 0.95 14.58
N HIS A 114 3.47 0.07 15.16
CA HIS A 114 3.61 -0.10 16.62
C HIS A 114 4.95 0.41 17.21
N GLU A 115 5.82 1.03 16.40
CA GLU A 115 7.14 1.52 16.85
C GLU A 115 7.33 3.05 16.85
N ASN A 116 6.28 3.86 16.69
CA ASN A 116 6.35 5.32 16.88
C ASN A 116 5.37 5.83 17.94
#